data_AF-A0A2D9LTF0-F1
#
_entry.id   AF-A0A2D9LTF0-F1
#
_cell.length_a   1.000
_cell.length_b   1.000
_cell.length_c   1.000
_cell.angle_alpha   90.00
_cell.angle_beta   90.00
_cell.angle_gamma   90.00
#
_symmetry.space_group_name_H-M   'P 1'
#
loop_
_entity.id
_entity.type
_entity.pdbx_description
1 polymer ?
#
loop_
_entity_poly.entity_id
_entity_poly.type
_entity_poly.pdbx_seq_one_letter_code
_entity_poly.pdbx_strand_id
1 'polypeptide(L)'
;AASIDTVAVSVRKTGQTESLASSTRERNGVIETVLFLDPDGDRYSAVIIAIRSVDSSGSLQVLMYNFSQAGDPTSGQWSDLSEIPEHLSVGYIGHDTIERQSEMLVRTFPIYQQKDGSSEPTGQTRSLIWDFHNGRWRPDPRAQR
;
A
#
# COMPACT_ATOMS: atom_id res chain seq x y z
N ALA A 1 7.42 -14.43 -14.08
CA ALA A 1 6.20 -13.60 -14.06
C ALA A 1 6.56 -12.24 -14.63
N ALA A 2 5.70 -11.64 -15.47
CA ALA A 2 5.97 -10.30 -15.99
C ALA A 2 6.05 -9.32 -14.81
N SER A 3 7.18 -8.60 -14.72
CA SER A 3 7.44 -7.63 -13.66
C SER A 3 6.55 -6.39 -13.80
N ILE A 4 6.19 -6.01 -15.02
CA ILE A 4 5.38 -4.82 -15.30
C ILE A 4 4.13 -5.23 -16.07
N ASP A 5 2.97 -4.81 -15.57
CA ASP A 5 1.65 -5.06 -16.16
C ASP A 5 0.64 -4.05 -15.58
N THR A 6 -0.65 -4.36 -15.60
CA THR A 6 -1.71 -3.58 -14.98
C THR A 6 -2.40 -4.34 -13.84
N VAL A 7 -2.93 -3.57 -12.88
CA VAL A 7 -3.94 -4.01 -11.92
C VAL A 7 -5.26 -3.33 -12.29
N ALA A 8 -6.37 -4.05 -12.13
CA ALA A 8 -7.72 -3.54 -12.37
C ALA A 8 -8.56 -3.62 -11.10
N VAL A 9 -9.29 -2.55 -10.81
CA VAL A 9 -10.37 -2.54 -9.81
C VAL A 9 -11.68 -2.44 -10.57
N SER A 10 -12.54 -3.44 -10.41
CA SER A 10 -13.85 -3.48 -11.03
C SER A 10 -14.98 -3.51 -10.00
N VAL A 11 -16.02 -2.73 -10.26
CA VAL A 11 -17.24 -2.67 -9.44
C VAL A 11 -18.32 -3.42 -10.18
N ARG A 12 -18.98 -4.36 -9.49
CA ARG A 12 -20.12 -5.10 -10.02
C ARG A 12 -21.21 -5.21 -8.97
N LYS A 13 -22.46 -5.27 -9.42
CA LYS A 13 -23.57 -5.60 -8.53
C LYS A 13 -23.50 -7.08 -8.17
N THR A 14 -23.75 -7.41 -6.91
CA THR A 14 -23.86 -8.81 -6.46
C THR A 14 -24.87 -9.57 -7.32
N GLY A 15 -24.45 -10.73 -7.85
CA GLY A 15 -25.27 -11.57 -8.73
C GLY A 15 -25.20 -11.22 -10.22
N GLN A 16 -24.45 -10.19 -10.62
CA GLN A 16 -24.17 -9.88 -12.03
C GLN A 16 -22.76 -10.31 -12.44
N THR A 17 -22.63 -10.71 -13.71
CA THR A 17 -21.36 -11.15 -14.30
C THR A 17 -20.56 -9.97 -14.86
N GLU A 18 -21.25 -8.95 -15.38
CA GLU A 18 -20.64 -7.77 -15.98
C GLU A 18 -20.27 -6.72 -14.92
N SER A 19 -19.17 -6.01 -15.16
CA SER A 19 -18.74 -4.91 -14.31
C SER A 19 -19.46 -3.62 -14.71
N LEU A 20 -19.93 -2.86 -13.72
CA LEU A 20 -20.53 -1.53 -13.90
C LEU A 20 -19.45 -0.49 -14.23
N ALA A 21 -18.27 -0.65 -13.63
CA ALA A 21 -17.10 0.18 -13.88
C ALA A 21 -15.83 -0.64 -13.70
N SER A 22 -14.77 -0.21 -14.38
CA SER A 22 -13.43 -0.75 -14.22
C SER A 22 -12.42 0.37 -14.37
N SER A 23 -11.39 0.36 -13.52
CA SER A 23 -10.28 1.29 -13.59
C SER A 23 -8.97 0.53 -13.46
N THR A 24 -7.95 0.95 -14.21
CA THR A 24 -6.65 0.27 -14.25
C THR A 24 -5.52 1.18 -13.82
N ARG A 25 -4.45 0.57 -13.32
CA ARG A 25 -3.19 1.23 -12.97
C ARG A 25 -2.03 0.31 -13.31
N GLU A 26 -0.88 0.88 -13.65
CA GLU A 26 0.34 0.09 -13.81
C GLU A 26 0.75 -0.55 -12.48
N ARG A 27 1.17 -1.81 -12.54
CA ARG A 27 1.77 -2.54 -11.44
C ARG A 27 3.18 -2.96 -11.81
N ASN A 28 4.11 -2.84 -10.87
CA ASN A 28 5.46 -3.37 -10.98
C ASN A 28 5.69 -4.47 -9.93
N GLY A 29 5.26 -5.68 -10.24
CA GLY A 29 5.42 -6.84 -9.37
C GLY A 29 4.17 -7.68 -9.28
N VAL A 30 4.08 -8.52 -8.24
CA VAL A 30 2.96 -9.43 -8.01
C VAL A 30 2.08 -8.87 -6.89
N ILE A 31 0.76 -8.90 -7.05
CA ILE A 31 -0.17 -8.53 -5.99
C ILE A 31 0.03 -9.48 -4.81
N GLU A 32 0.46 -8.93 -3.68
CA GLU A 32 0.72 -9.67 -2.44
C GLU A 32 -0.47 -9.61 -1.50
N THR A 33 -1.10 -8.44 -1.38
CA THR A 33 -2.19 -8.22 -0.42
C THR A 33 -3.15 -7.14 -0.92
N VAL A 34 -4.42 -7.30 -0.59
CA VAL A 34 -5.48 -6.30 -0.83
C VAL A 34 -6.19 -6.03 0.50
N LEU A 35 -6.28 -4.77 0.89
CA LEU A 35 -6.93 -4.31 2.12
C LEU A 35 -8.06 -3.34 1.77
N PHE A 36 -9.08 -3.31 2.63
CA PHE A 36 -10.14 -2.32 2.58
C PHE A 36 -10.09 -1.51 3.87
N LEU A 37 -10.11 -0.17 3.77
CA LEU A 37 -10.07 0.74 4.92
C LEU A 37 -11.09 1.86 4.74
N ASP A 38 -11.72 2.31 5.83
CA ASP A 38 -12.60 3.48 5.86
C ASP A 38 -11.99 4.52 6.81
N PRO A 39 -10.95 5.26 6.37
CA PRO A 39 -10.14 6.07 7.26
C PRO A 39 -10.86 7.31 7.80
N ASP A 40 -11.89 7.81 7.12
CA ASP A 40 -12.70 8.96 7.52
C ASP A 40 -14.08 8.57 8.10
N GLY A 41 -14.45 7.29 8.04
CA GLY A 41 -15.67 6.76 8.66
C GLY A 41 -16.94 7.11 7.89
N ASP A 42 -16.82 7.40 6.61
CA ASP A 42 -17.93 7.83 5.75
C ASP A 42 -18.71 6.65 5.13
N ARG A 43 -18.23 5.42 5.36
CA ARG A 43 -18.72 4.12 4.86
C ARG A 43 -18.32 3.80 3.42
N TYR A 44 -17.45 4.57 2.79
CA TYR A 44 -16.85 4.30 1.49
C TYR A 44 -15.41 3.83 1.67
N SER A 45 -15.17 2.52 1.57
CA SER A 45 -13.84 1.97 1.79
C SER A 45 -12.86 2.29 0.64
N ALA A 46 -11.68 2.78 0.97
CA ALA A 46 -10.51 2.74 0.09
C ALA A 46 -10.04 1.29 -0.13
N VAL A 47 -9.64 0.95 -1.35
CA VAL A 47 -8.96 -0.32 -1.67
C VAL A 47 -7.46 -0.06 -1.69
N ILE A 48 -6.71 -0.69 -0.80
CA ILE A 48 -5.25 -0.66 -0.80
C ILE A 48 -4.72 -1.95 -1.40
N ILE A 49 -3.81 -1.85 -2.36
CA ILE A 49 -3.23 -2.97 -3.09
C ILE A 49 -1.72 -2.91 -2.91
N ALA A 50 -1.17 -3.92 -2.25
CA ALA A 50 0.25 -4.12 -2.05
C ALA A 50 0.79 -5.01 -3.16
N ILE A 51 1.80 -4.53 -3.89
CA ILE A 51 2.42 -5.21 -5.01
C ILE A 51 3.90 -5.36 -4.71
N ARG A 52 4.37 -6.60 -4.63
CA ARG A 52 5.77 -6.94 -4.35
C ARG A 52 6.60 -6.93 -5.61
N SER A 53 7.67 -6.13 -5.63
CA SER A 53 8.65 -6.16 -6.72
C SER A 53 9.26 -7.55 -6.87
N VAL A 54 9.56 -7.95 -8.10
CA VAL A 54 10.20 -9.24 -8.39
C VAL A 54 11.73 -9.15 -8.41
N ASP A 55 12.29 -7.97 -8.15
CA ASP A 55 13.71 -7.76 -8.01
C ASP A 55 14.20 -8.17 -6.61
N SER A 56 15.52 -8.11 -6.39
CA SER A 56 16.12 -8.52 -5.12
C SER A 56 15.82 -7.57 -3.94
N SER A 57 15.23 -6.39 -4.20
CA SER A 57 14.79 -5.51 -3.10
C SER A 57 13.55 -6.10 -2.43
N GLY A 58 12.68 -6.74 -3.23
CA GLY A 58 11.37 -7.17 -2.79
C GLY A 58 10.66 -6.02 -2.07
N SER A 59 10.62 -4.82 -2.63
CA SER A 59 9.94 -3.67 -2.07
C SER A 59 8.46 -3.66 -2.45
N LEU A 60 7.60 -3.05 -1.64
CA LEU A 60 6.20 -2.83 -2.02
C LEU A 60 6.02 -1.56 -2.82
N GLN A 61 5.36 -1.71 -3.97
CA GLN A 61 4.49 -0.67 -4.52
C GLN A 61 3.15 -0.74 -3.80
N VAL A 62 2.67 0.40 -3.29
CA VAL A 62 1.40 0.50 -2.56
C VAL A 62 0.46 1.41 -3.34
N LEU A 63 -0.58 0.85 -3.92
CA LEU A 63 -1.59 1.59 -4.66
C LEU A 63 -2.87 1.70 -3.83
N MET A 64 -3.55 2.84 -3.93
CA MET A 64 -4.85 3.07 -3.34
C MET A 64 -5.86 3.43 -4.41
N TYR A 65 -7.05 2.83 -4.36
CA TYR A 65 -8.21 3.27 -5.11
C TYR A 65 -9.27 3.79 -4.14
N ASN A 66 -9.54 5.09 -4.19
CA ASN A 66 -10.56 5.75 -3.38
C ASN A 66 -11.83 5.92 -4.20
N PHE A 67 -12.97 5.41 -3.72
CA PHE A 67 -14.25 5.65 -4.37
C PHE A 67 -14.71 7.09 -4.19
N SER A 68 -15.42 7.62 -5.18
CA SER A 68 -16.04 8.94 -5.07
C SER A 68 -17.17 8.92 -4.05
N GLN A 69 -17.14 9.87 -3.12
CA GLN A 69 -18.19 10.06 -2.10
C GLN A 69 -19.47 10.72 -2.68
N ALA A 70 -19.41 11.28 -3.90
CA ALA A 70 -20.52 12.03 -4.49
C ALA A 70 -20.85 11.60 -5.93
N GLY A 71 -22.14 11.44 -6.22
CA GLY A 71 -22.72 11.34 -7.56
C GLY A 71 -22.69 9.95 -8.21
N ASP A 72 -21.57 9.23 -8.13
CA ASP A 72 -21.40 7.91 -8.76
C ASP A 72 -20.55 6.95 -7.88
N PRO A 73 -21.17 5.95 -7.21
CA PRO A 73 -20.49 5.01 -6.33
C PRO A 73 -19.61 3.99 -7.08
N THR A 74 -19.61 4.02 -8.42
CA THR A 74 -18.78 3.15 -9.26
C THR A 74 -17.48 3.83 -9.71
N SER A 75 -17.37 5.14 -9.51
CA SER A 75 -16.21 5.95 -9.84
C SER A 75 -15.22 6.07 -8.68
N GLY A 76 -13.97 6.41 -8.98
CA GLY A 76 -12.93 6.59 -7.98
C GLY A 76 -11.62 7.12 -8.58
N GLN A 77 -10.61 7.28 -7.75
CA GLN A 77 -9.30 7.82 -8.13
C GLN A 77 -8.17 6.96 -7.58
N TRP A 78 -7.12 6.81 -8.39
CA TRP A 78 -5.88 6.14 -7.98
C TRP A 78 -4.95 7.09 -7.25
N SER A 79 -4.26 6.59 -6.24
CA SER A 79 -3.13 7.24 -5.57
C SER A 79 -1.99 6.24 -5.43
N ASP A 80 -0.75 6.71 -5.53
CA ASP A 80 0.44 5.93 -5.28
C ASP A 80 1.01 6.33 -3.90
N LEU A 81 1.08 5.35 -3.00
CA LEU A 81 1.49 5.51 -1.61
C LEU A 81 2.89 4.90 -1.41
N SER A 82 3.60 4.55 -2.48
CA SER A 82 4.86 3.80 -2.41
C SER A 82 6.00 4.63 -1.80
N GLU A 83 5.98 5.95 -1.98
CA GLU A 83 7.05 6.84 -1.56
C GLU A 83 7.13 6.96 -0.04
N ILE A 84 8.24 6.50 0.55
CA ILE A 84 8.58 6.75 1.95
C ILE A 84 9.43 8.04 2.02
N PRO A 85 9.09 9.03 2.86
CA PRO A 85 9.91 10.22 3.04
C PRO A 85 11.38 9.88 3.34
N GLU A 86 12.32 10.61 2.72
CA GLU A 86 13.76 10.30 2.77
C GLU A 86 14.30 10.09 4.19
N HIS A 87 13.94 10.97 5.12
CA HIS A 87 14.36 10.86 6.52
C HIS A 87 13.80 9.63 7.25
N LEU A 88 12.73 9.01 6.72
CA LEU A 88 12.13 7.78 7.23
C LEU A 88 12.58 6.53 6.46
N SER A 89 13.26 6.66 5.32
CA SER A 89 13.77 5.55 4.52
C SER A 89 15.25 5.24 4.76
N VAL A 90 15.90 5.91 5.72
CA VAL A 90 17.31 5.60 6.09
C VAL A 90 17.45 4.13 6.51
N GLY A 91 18.25 3.38 5.75
CA GLY A 91 18.48 1.94 5.94
C GLY A 91 17.39 1.02 5.35
N TYR A 92 16.40 1.57 4.65
CA TYR A 92 15.40 0.80 3.93
C TYR A 92 15.97 0.28 2.60
N ILE A 93 15.80 -1.03 2.33
CA ILE A 93 16.16 -1.64 1.04
C ILE A 93 15.05 -2.53 0.48
N GLY A 94 13.83 -2.46 1.03
CA GLY A 94 12.72 -3.37 0.73
C GLY A 94 12.36 -4.29 1.89
N HIS A 95 11.81 -5.46 1.59
CA HIS A 95 11.26 -6.42 2.56
C HIS A 95 10.21 -5.84 3.50
N ASP A 96 9.57 -4.76 3.08
CA ASP A 96 8.51 -4.13 3.82
C ASP A 96 7.20 -4.91 3.72
N THR A 97 6.41 -4.91 4.77
CA THR A 97 5.05 -5.44 4.78
C THR A 97 4.05 -4.31 4.93
N ILE A 98 2.81 -4.57 4.56
CA ILE A 98 1.70 -3.66 4.82
C ILE A 98 0.55 -4.43 5.46
N GLU A 99 -0.09 -3.82 6.44
CA GLU A 99 -1.22 -4.40 7.14
C GLU A 99 -2.23 -3.34 7.58
N ARG A 100 -3.45 -3.80 7.83
CA ARG A 100 -4.49 -3.00 8.46
C ARG A 100 -4.48 -3.26 9.95
N GLN A 101 -4.33 -2.20 10.75
CA GLN A 101 -4.53 -2.25 12.20
C GLN A 101 -5.67 -1.28 12.58
N SER A 102 -6.87 -1.82 12.83
CA SER A 102 -8.10 -1.02 12.91
C SER A 102 -8.32 -0.22 11.61
N GLU A 103 -8.47 1.11 11.64
CA GLU A 103 -8.53 1.95 10.42
C GLU A 103 -7.19 2.57 10.04
N MET A 104 -6.07 2.07 10.60
CA MET A 104 -4.74 2.51 10.21
C MET A 104 -4.16 1.57 9.15
N LEU A 105 -3.52 2.17 8.15
CA LEU A 105 -2.64 1.47 7.23
C LEU A 105 -1.21 1.55 7.78
N VAL A 106 -0.64 0.40 8.10
CA VAL A 106 0.67 0.28 8.73
C VAL A 106 1.63 -0.36 7.74
N ARG A 107 2.80 0.25 7.54
CA ARG A 107 3.90 -0.29 6.75
C ARG A 107 5.10 -0.53 7.66
N THR A 108 5.64 -1.74 7.66
CA THR A 108 6.81 -2.08 8.49
C THR A 108 7.94 -2.63 7.65
N PHE A 109 9.19 -2.37 8.03
CA PHE A 109 10.36 -2.92 7.33
C PHE A 109 11.58 -3.03 8.23
N PRO A 110 12.48 -4.00 7.98
CA PRO A 110 13.77 -4.04 8.65
C PRO A 110 14.68 -2.89 8.23
N ILE A 111 15.46 -2.36 9.17
CA ILE A 111 16.52 -1.37 8.90
C ILE A 111 17.83 -2.12 8.70
N TYR A 112 18.50 -1.85 7.59
CA TYR A 112 19.82 -2.39 7.25
C TYR A 112 20.93 -1.40 7.62
N GLN A 113 21.98 -1.93 8.23
CA GLN A 113 23.23 -1.22 8.48
C GLN A 113 24.20 -1.37 7.30
N GLN A 114 25.25 -0.56 7.27
CA GLN A 114 26.19 -0.50 6.14
C GLN A 114 26.87 -1.85 5.81
N LYS A 115 26.98 -2.76 6.77
CA LYS A 115 27.62 -4.07 6.61
C LYS A 115 26.64 -5.22 6.41
N ASP A 116 25.34 -4.94 6.46
CA ASP A 116 24.31 -5.98 6.36
C ASP A 116 24.21 -6.50 4.91
N GLY A 117 24.08 -7.82 4.77
CA GLY A 117 23.65 -8.42 3.52
C GLY A 117 22.15 -8.24 3.31
N SER A 118 21.66 -8.35 2.06
CA SER A 118 20.26 -8.13 1.72
C SER A 118 19.27 -9.06 2.45
N SER A 119 19.72 -10.22 2.92
CA SER A 119 18.93 -11.21 3.66
C SER A 119 19.13 -11.18 5.18
N GLU A 120 20.03 -10.34 5.70
CA GLU A 120 20.46 -10.38 7.10
C GLU A 120 20.47 -8.98 7.73
N PRO A 121 19.30 -8.33 7.90
CA PRO A 121 19.24 -7.04 8.58
C PRO A 121 19.60 -7.20 10.06
N THR A 122 20.46 -6.32 10.57
CA THR A 122 20.86 -6.27 11.98
C THR A 122 20.28 -5.07 12.72
N GLY A 123 19.64 -4.13 12.00
CA GLY A 123 18.91 -3.03 12.60
C GLY A 123 17.54 -3.45 13.15
N GLN A 124 16.88 -2.49 13.81
CA GLN A 124 15.50 -2.69 14.29
C GLN A 124 14.50 -2.65 13.13
N THR A 125 13.27 -3.08 13.40
CA THR A 125 12.14 -2.87 12.49
C THR A 125 11.64 -1.43 12.61
N ARG A 126 11.46 -0.75 11.49
CA ARG A 126 10.75 0.53 11.41
C ARG A 126 9.27 0.27 11.14
N SER A 127 8.41 0.98 11.85
CA SER A 127 6.96 1.01 11.59
C SER A 127 6.53 2.43 11.22
N LEU A 128 5.77 2.53 10.14
CA LEU A 128 5.17 3.76 9.63
C LEU A 128 3.66 3.59 9.54
N ILE A 129 2.92 4.68 9.69
CA ILE A 129 1.49 4.73 9.43
C ILE A 129 1.18 5.76 8.36
N TRP A 130 0.22 5.44 7.49
CA TRP A 130 -0.22 6.38 6.47
C TRP A 130 -1.09 7.46 7.10
N ASP A 131 -0.74 8.71 6.84
CA ASP A 131 -1.53 9.87 7.22
C ASP A 131 -2.47 10.22 6.06
N PHE A 132 -3.73 9.80 6.15
CA PHE A 132 -4.74 10.06 5.12
C PHE A 132 -5.06 11.56 4.95
N HIS A 133 -4.80 12.38 5.97
CA HIS A 133 -5.02 13.83 5.88
C HIS A 133 -3.87 14.53 5.13
N ASN A 134 -2.64 14.14 5.45
CA ASN A 134 -1.44 14.77 4.88
C ASN A 134 -0.89 14.06 3.63
N GLY A 135 -1.42 12.89 3.27
CA GLY A 135 -1.01 12.13 2.08
C GLY A 135 0.43 11.63 2.15
N ARG A 136 0.91 11.19 3.31
CA ARG A 136 2.29 10.72 3.49
C ARG A 136 2.43 9.69 4.61
N TRP A 137 3.49 8.88 4.55
CA TRP A 137 3.90 8.07 5.69
C TRP A 137 4.49 8.93 6.81
N ARG A 138 4.19 8.56 8.06
CA ARG A 138 4.77 9.14 9.28
C ARG A 138 5.18 8.03 10.25
N PRO A 139 6.10 8.30 11.21
CA PRO A 139 6.45 7.32 12.23
C PRO A 139 5.22 6.79 12.97
N ASP A 140 5.19 5.48 13.22
CA ASP A 140 4.17 4.87 14.07
C ASP A 140 4.45 5.21 15.55
N PRO A 141 3.63 6.01 16.22
CA PRO A 141 3.85 6.39 17.62
C PRO A 141 3.69 5.21 18.59
N ARG A 142 3.13 4.07 18.13
CA ARG A 142 2.89 2.88 18.96
C ARG A 142 4.10 1.97 19.04
N ALA A 143 5.01 2.06 18.08
CA ALA A 143 6.21 1.21 17.99
C ALA A 143 7.32 1.60 19.00
N GLN A 144 7.15 2.70 19.74
CA GLN A 144 8.10 3.16 20.78
C GLN A 144 7.82 2.58 22.18
N ARG A 145 7.04 1.50 22.28
CA ARG A 145 6.70 0.85 23.56
C ARG A 145 7.43 -0.46 23.75
#